data_AF-A0A3D2J2K8-F1
#
_entry.id   AF-A0A3D2J2K8-F1
#
_cell.length_a   1.000
_cell.length_b   1.000
_cell.length_c   1.000
_cell.angle_alpha   90.00
_cell.angle_beta   90.00
_cell.angle_gamma   90.00
#
_symmetry.space_group_name_H-M   'P 1'
#
loop_
_entity.id
_entity.type
_entity.pdbx_description
1 polymer ?
#
loop_
_entity_poly.entity_id
_entity_poly.type
_entity_poly.pdbx_seq_one_letter_code
_entity_poly.pdbx_strand_id
1 'polypeptide(L)'
;MISSRLGFNHVTHTLEVIKDKVVSKCECFINENTELISAYQILYNNCDKDDAYETYISLLEKHEIKDPRSSLEDMFILDYIMLNEDRHLNNFGIIRDFKTLNWISTAQIFDTGESLNIIDYSDEEVIINGDGRFFYNISNFDNILDNIKDLKKYDLNKLDGICEEFDELLHKYQHITKMTDRRINKICTLLFSRINKLKKKIETK
;
A
#
# COMPACT_ATOMS: atom_id res chain seq x y z
N MET A 1 -4.72 -4.66 8.82
CA MET A 1 -4.93 -6.09 8.56
C MET A 1 -3.76 -6.69 7.78
N ILE A 2 -3.67 -6.51 6.45
CA ILE A 2 -2.61 -7.12 5.62
C ILE A 2 -1.21 -6.73 6.11
N SER A 3 -0.92 -5.43 6.17
CA SER A 3 0.38 -4.90 6.64
C SER A 3 0.76 -5.41 8.03
N SER A 4 -0.22 -5.49 8.94
CA SER A 4 -0.02 -5.97 10.31
C SER A 4 0.40 -7.45 10.34
N ARG A 5 -0.24 -8.30 9.52
CA ARG A 5 0.09 -9.73 9.44
C ARG A 5 1.43 -10.00 8.74
N LEU A 6 1.80 -9.18 7.76
CA LEU A 6 3.09 -9.28 7.06
C LEU A 6 4.24 -8.60 7.81
N GLY A 7 3.95 -7.83 8.86
CA GLY A 7 4.97 -7.14 9.67
C GLY A 7 5.50 -5.86 9.02
N PHE A 8 4.74 -5.23 8.12
CA PHE A 8 5.14 -3.99 7.47
C PHE A 8 5.03 -2.80 8.43
N ASN A 9 5.92 -1.82 8.28
CA ASN A 9 5.81 -0.55 9.00
C ASN A 9 4.67 0.29 8.41
N HIS A 10 3.54 0.42 9.12
CA HIS A 10 2.32 1.00 8.59
C HIS A 10 1.53 1.78 9.64
N VAL A 11 0.77 2.76 9.17
CA VAL A 11 -0.19 3.48 10.00
C VAL A 11 -1.37 2.57 10.29
N THR A 12 -1.67 2.37 11.57
CA THR A 12 -2.85 1.60 11.99
C THR A 12 -4.10 2.45 11.79
N HIS A 13 -4.95 1.98 10.89
CA HIS A 13 -6.27 2.56 10.67
C HIS A 13 -7.33 1.72 11.38
N THR A 14 -8.31 2.39 11.98
CA THR A 14 -9.50 1.77 12.55
C THR A 14 -10.74 2.45 11.97
N LEU A 15 -11.89 1.79 12.07
CA LEU A 15 -13.16 2.32 11.57
C LEU A 15 -14.02 2.83 12.73
N GLU A 16 -14.73 3.92 12.50
CA GLU A 16 -15.71 4.49 13.41
C GLU A 16 -16.96 4.97 12.64
N VAL A 17 -18.09 5.08 13.33
CA VAL A 17 -19.32 5.62 12.76
C VAL A 17 -19.57 7.02 13.32
N ILE A 18 -19.50 8.04 12.46
CA ILE A 18 -19.76 9.43 12.82
C ILE A 18 -20.88 9.96 11.91
N LYS A 19 -21.99 10.40 12.51
CA LYS A 19 -23.15 10.96 11.78
C LYS A 19 -23.59 10.05 10.61
N ASP A 20 -23.83 8.77 10.91
CA ASP A 20 -24.25 7.74 9.95
C ASP A 20 -23.30 7.54 8.76
N LYS A 21 -22.01 7.85 8.94
CA LYS A 21 -20.96 7.57 7.97
C LYS A 21 -19.86 6.75 8.61
N VAL A 22 -19.41 5.73 7.90
CA VAL A 22 -18.20 4.99 8.25
C VAL A 22 -17.01 5.88 7.89
N VAL A 23 -16.15 6.13 8.86
CA VAL A 23 -14.92 6.91 8.70
C VAL A 23 -13.71 6.07 9.07
N SER A 24 -12.60 6.30 8.36
CA SER A 24 -11.30 5.77 8.74
C SER A 24 -10.62 6.76 9.68
N LYS A 25 -10.11 6.26 10.80
CA LYS A 25 -9.33 7.03 11.77
C LYS A 25 -7.96 6.40 11.98
N CYS A 26 -6.96 7.25 12.17
CA CYS A 26 -5.61 6.84 12.56
C CYS A 26 -5.02 7.86 13.53
N GLU A 27 -4.04 7.42 14.31
CA GLU A 27 -3.23 8.35 15.10
C GLU A 27 -2.26 9.09 14.17
N CYS A 28 -1.97 10.34 14.52
CA CYS A 28 -0.96 11.12 13.81
C CYS A 28 0.41 10.47 14.04
N PHE A 29 1.04 9.98 12.98
CA PHE A 29 2.40 9.39 13.06
C PHE A 29 3.50 10.47 13.02
N ILE A 30 3.12 11.73 12.89
CA ILE A 30 3.98 12.91 13.00
C ILE A 30 3.73 13.59 14.35
N ASN A 31 4.77 14.12 14.98
CA ASN A 31 4.67 14.87 16.22
C ASN A 31 5.23 16.30 16.05
N GLU A 32 5.24 17.08 17.13
CA GLU A 32 5.70 18.46 17.10
C GLU A 32 7.19 18.64 16.76
N ASN A 33 7.98 17.56 16.76
CA ASN A 33 9.41 17.53 16.44
C ASN A 33 9.73 16.86 15.10
N THR A 34 8.74 16.30 14.41
CA THR A 34 8.95 15.61 13.14
C THR A 34 8.09 16.19 12.02
N GLU A 35 8.49 15.91 10.79
CA GLU A 35 7.72 16.26 9.59
C GLU A 35 7.83 15.15 8.55
N LEU A 36 6.82 15.05 7.69
CA LEU A 36 6.85 14.20 6.50
C LEU A 36 7.47 15.01 5.35
N ILE A 37 8.56 14.52 4.78
CA ILE A 37 9.08 15.01 3.50
C ILE A 37 8.76 13.96 2.45
N SER A 38 7.95 14.33 1.44
CA SER A 38 7.53 13.37 0.43
C SER A 38 8.66 12.95 -0.49
N ALA A 39 8.54 11.76 -1.08
CA ALA A 39 9.49 11.30 -2.10
C ALA A 39 9.52 12.26 -3.30
N TYR A 40 8.39 12.90 -3.62
CA TYR A 40 8.33 13.96 -4.63
C TYR A 40 9.27 15.12 -4.29
N GLN A 41 9.20 15.66 -3.06
CA GLN A 41 10.05 16.77 -2.65
C GLN A 41 11.55 16.41 -2.68
N ILE A 42 11.89 15.17 -2.34
CA ILE A 42 13.28 14.69 -2.36
C ILE A 42 13.80 14.58 -3.80
N LEU A 43 12.99 14.02 -4.70
CA LEU A 43 13.40 13.72 -6.07
C LEU A 43 13.21 14.90 -7.04
N TYR A 44 12.45 15.92 -6.66
CA TYR A 44 12.14 17.07 -7.52
C TYR A 44 13.43 17.74 -8.03
N ASN A 45 13.61 17.70 -9.36
CA ASN A 45 14.81 18.19 -10.07
C ASN A 45 16.15 17.55 -9.67
N ASN A 46 16.13 16.42 -8.95
CA ASN A 46 17.34 15.76 -8.43
C ASN A 46 17.61 14.38 -9.04
N CYS A 47 16.80 13.92 -10.00
CA CYS A 47 17.02 12.62 -10.65
C CYS A 47 16.45 12.57 -12.07
N ASP A 48 16.96 11.63 -12.87
CA ASP A 48 16.22 11.13 -14.02
C ASP A 48 14.99 10.35 -13.53
N LYS A 49 13.87 10.42 -14.25
CA LYS A 49 12.65 9.71 -13.89
C LYS A 49 12.81 8.21 -14.01
N ASP A 50 13.62 7.74 -14.98
CA ASP A 50 13.84 6.31 -15.21
C ASP A 50 14.66 5.68 -14.07
N ASP A 51 15.56 6.46 -13.45
CA ASP A 51 16.43 6.03 -12.34
C ASP A 51 15.90 6.41 -10.95
N ALA A 52 14.67 6.90 -10.86
CA ALA A 52 14.13 7.50 -9.64
C ALA A 52 14.12 6.55 -8.43
N TYR A 53 13.81 5.27 -8.64
CA TYR A 53 13.77 4.27 -7.57
C TYR A 53 15.15 4.04 -6.95
N GLU A 54 16.16 3.78 -7.77
CA GLU A 54 17.53 3.53 -7.33
C GLU A 54 18.18 4.80 -6.78
N THR A 55 17.87 5.96 -7.36
CA THR A 55 18.30 7.27 -6.83
C THR A 55 17.72 7.52 -5.45
N TYR A 56 16.42 7.26 -5.25
CA TYR A 56 15.76 7.44 -3.96
C TYR A 56 16.37 6.54 -2.88
N ILE A 57 16.59 5.26 -3.18
CA ILE A 57 17.26 4.32 -2.27
C ILE A 57 18.66 4.82 -1.89
N SER A 58 19.46 5.22 -2.88
CA SER A 58 20.83 5.72 -2.65
C SER A 58 20.84 6.99 -1.76
N LEU A 59 19.86 7.88 -1.94
CA LEU A 59 19.70 9.06 -1.09
C LEU A 59 19.33 8.69 0.34
N LEU A 60 18.45 7.70 0.54
CA LEU A 60 18.08 7.20 1.87
C LEU A 60 19.28 6.57 2.58
N GLU A 61 20.04 5.71 1.88
CA GLU A 61 21.25 5.07 2.42
C GLU A 61 22.32 6.10 2.78
N LYS A 62 22.50 7.14 1.96
CA LYS A 62 23.43 8.25 2.23
C LYS A 62 23.07 9.03 3.50
N HIS A 63 21.79 9.07 3.88
CA HIS A 63 21.32 9.67 5.13
C HIS A 63 21.14 8.62 6.24
N GLU A 64 21.84 7.49 6.15
CA GLU A 64 21.91 6.45 7.18
C GLU A 64 20.54 5.81 7.53
N ILE A 65 19.56 5.90 6.62
CA ILE A 65 18.30 5.17 6.76
C ILE A 65 18.58 3.68 6.58
N LYS A 66 18.10 2.88 7.55
CA LYS A 66 18.27 1.44 7.54
C LYS A 66 17.28 0.75 6.60
N ASP A 67 17.79 -0.21 5.82
CA ASP A 67 17.03 -1.08 4.92
C ASP A 67 15.94 -0.38 4.09
N PRO A 68 16.24 0.78 3.45
CA PRO A 68 15.22 1.59 2.78
C PRO A 68 14.55 0.85 1.63
N ARG A 69 15.32 0.00 0.94
CA ARG A 69 14.78 -0.87 -0.11
C ARG A 69 13.73 -1.83 0.44
N SER A 70 14.01 -2.50 1.56
CA SER A 70 13.02 -3.42 2.15
C SER A 70 11.73 -2.68 2.49
N SER A 71 11.83 -1.49 3.11
CA SER A 71 10.67 -0.66 3.44
C SER A 71 9.83 -0.29 2.21
N LEU A 72 10.48 0.05 1.09
CA LEU A 72 9.79 0.40 -0.15
C LEU A 72 9.17 -0.82 -0.84
N GLU A 73 9.88 -1.94 -0.87
CA GLU A 73 9.35 -3.18 -1.42
C GLU A 73 8.13 -3.67 -0.64
N ASP A 74 8.11 -3.53 0.69
CA ASP A 74 6.96 -3.87 1.54
C ASP A 74 5.72 -3.05 1.13
N MET A 75 5.90 -1.76 0.86
CA MET A 75 4.85 -0.87 0.34
C MET A 75 4.34 -1.33 -1.03
N PHE A 76 5.24 -1.65 -1.97
CA PHE A 76 4.84 -2.10 -3.30
C PHE A 76 4.18 -3.48 -3.31
N ILE A 77 4.53 -4.37 -2.37
CA ILE A 77 3.82 -5.63 -2.17
C ILE A 77 2.41 -5.37 -1.64
N LEU A 78 2.25 -4.45 -0.71
CA LEU A 78 0.91 -4.05 -0.25
C LEU A 78 0.09 -3.49 -1.42
N ASP A 79 0.65 -2.56 -2.19
CA ASP A 79 -0.03 -1.95 -3.34
C ASP A 79 -0.40 -2.99 -4.41
N TYR A 80 0.43 -4.01 -4.63
CA TYR A 80 0.13 -5.13 -5.51
C TYR A 80 -1.09 -5.95 -5.03
N ILE A 81 -1.12 -6.29 -3.74
CA ILE A 81 -2.18 -7.10 -3.13
C ILE A 81 -3.50 -6.32 -3.14
N MET A 82 -3.43 -5.03 -2.82
CA MET A 82 -4.58 -4.15 -2.67
C MET A 82 -5.01 -3.46 -3.96
N LEU A 83 -4.26 -3.59 -5.07
CA LEU A 83 -4.49 -2.82 -6.30
C LEU A 83 -4.59 -1.32 -5.99
N ASN A 84 -3.61 -0.78 -5.27
CA ASN A 84 -3.62 0.64 -4.91
C ASN A 84 -3.29 1.51 -6.12
N GLU A 85 -4.30 2.21 -6.65
CA GLU A 85 -4.20 2.97 -7.89
C GLU A 85 -3.52 4.34 -7.68
N ASP A 86 -3.48 4.82 -6.43
CA ASP A 86 -3.01 6.17 -6.08
C ASP A 86 -1.69 6.19 -5.30
N ARG A 87 -0.76 5.26 -5.59
CA ARG A 87 0.61 5.32 -5.04
C ARG A 87 1.47 6.37 -5.76
N HIS A 88 1.12 7.64 -5.66
CA HIS A 88 1.94 8.74 -6.18
C HIS A 88 3.07 9.15 -5.21
N LEU A 89 4.06 9.89 -5.71
CA LEU A 89 5.25 10.28 -4.93
C LEU A 89 4.97 11.17 -3.70
N ASN A 90 3.76 11.71 -3.55
CA ASN A 90 3.34 12.40 -2.33
C ASN A 90 2.78 11.44 -1.25
N ASN A 91 2.50 10.18 -1.59
CA ASN A 91 1.90 9.17 -0.70
C ASN A 91 2.95 8.24 -0.08
N PHE A 92 4.22 8.66 -0.08
CA PHE A 92 5.31 8.07 0.69
C PHE A 92 6.47 9.06 0.76
N GLY A 93 7.43 8.80 1.64
CA GLY A 93 8.52 9.73 1.91
C GLY A 93 9.37 9.29 3.08
N ILE A 94 9.91 10.28 3.78
CA ILE A 94 10.68 10.10 5.02
C ILE A 94 10.04 10.85 6.17
N ILE A 95 10.39 10.43 7.38
CA ILE A 95 10.22 11.24 8.59
C ILE A 95 11.53 11.97 8.84
N ARG A 96 11.47 13.29 9.00
CA ARG A 96 12.62 14.15 9.29
C ARG A 96 12.43 14.86 10.62
N ASP A 97 13.48 15.00 11.41
CA ASP A 97 13.49 15.90 12.56
C ASP A 97 13.57 17.35 12.05
N PHE A 98 12.57 18.19 12.35
CA PHE A 98 12.50 19.53 11.73
C PHE A 98 13.55 20.50 12.29
N LYS A 99 14.13 20.21 13.47
CA LYS A 99 15.13 21.09 14.13
C LYS A 99 16.53 20.80 13.64
N THR A 100 16.88 19.52 13.52
CA THR A 100 18.22 19.05 13.12
C THR A 100 18.32 18.77 11.62
N LEU A 101 17.18 18.63 10.94
CA LEU A 101 17.04 18.22 9.54
C LEU A 101 17.51 16.78 9.26
N ASN A 102 17.77 15.99 10.31
CA ASN A 102 18.18 14.59 10.18
C ASN A 102 17.02 13.73 9.68
N TRP A 103 17.32 12.83 8.75
CA TRP A 103 16.36 11.85 8.25
C TRP A 103 16.30 10.72 9.26
N ILE A 104 15.11 10.45 9.81
CA ILE A 104 14.93 9.50 10.91
C ILE A 104 14.62 8.10 10.36
N SER A 105 13.67 8.02 9.44
CA SER A 105 13.17 6.76 8.87
C SER A 105 12.46 7.02 7.55
N THR A 106 12.15 5.95 6.81
CA THR A 106 11.04 5.99 5.85
C THR A 106 9.72 6.28 6.58
N ALA A 107 8.79 6.94 5.91
CA ALA A 107 7.44 7.10 6.43
C ALA A 107 6.76 5.73 6.54
N GLN A 108 5.93 5.55 7.57
CA GLN A 108 5.06 4.39 7.67
C GLN A 108 4.15 4.33 6.44
N ILE A 109 3.73 3.15 5.97
CA ILE A 109 2.77 3.07 4.86
C ILE A 109 1.45 3.72 5.30
N PHE A 110 1.03 4.75 4.56
CA PHE A 110 -0.20 5.51 4.77
C PHE A 110 -0.90 5.77 3.43
N ASP A 111 -2.10 6.34 3.50
CA ASP A 111 -2.93 6.73 2.36
C ASP A 111 -3.08 5.63 1.30
N THR A 112 -3.72 4.53 1.70
CA THR A 112 -4.04 3.38 0.85
C THR A 112 -5.56 3.31 0.58
N GLY A 113 -6.24 4.46 0.58
CA GLY A 113 -7.70 4.52 0.48
C GLY A 113 -8.24 4.14 -0.90
N GLU A 114 -7.50 4.49 -1.95
CA GLU A 114 -7.84 4.20 -3.35
C GLU A 114 -7.34 2.80 -3.76
N SER A 115 -7.88 1.79 -3.09
CA SER A 115 -7.48 0.39 -3.23
C SER A 115 -8.69 -0.53 -3.36
N LEU A 116 -8.49 -1.65 -4.07
CA LEU A 116 -9.52 -2.66 -4.38
C LEU A 116 -10.77 -2.03 -5.01
N ASN A 117 -10.57 -0.96 -5.78
CA ASN A 117 -11.63 -0.29 -6.49
C ASN A 117 -12.17 -1.21 -7.59
N ILE A 118 -13.49 -1.40 -7.58
CA ILE A 118 -14.20 -2.11 -8.63
C ILE A 118 -15.35 -1.25 -9.15
N ILE A 119 -15.50 -1.28 -10.47
CA ILE A 119 -16.67 -0.74 -11.17
C ILE A 119 -17.71 -1.88 -11.23
N ASP A 120 -18.88 -1.66 -10.64
CA ASP A 120 -19.91 -2.69 -10.46
C ASP A 120 -21.19 -2.36 -11.26
N TYR A 121 -21.10 -2.43 -12.60
CA TYR A 121 -22.23 -2.16 -13.51
C TYR A 121 -23.05 -3.40 -13.90
N SER A 122 -22.46 -4.60 -13.90
CA SER A 122 -23.11 -5.84 -14.32
C SER A 122 -22.84 -6.98 -13.33
N ASP A 123 -23.66 -8.03 -13.35
CA ASP A 123 -23.48 -9.19 -12.47
C ASP A 123 -22.26 -10.05 -12.82
N GLU A 124 -21.90 -10.11 -14.11
CA GLU A 124 -20.98 -11.12 -14.65
C GLU A 124 -19.51 -10.70 -14.65
N GLU A 125 -19.21 -9.40 -14.74
CA GLU A 125 -17.84 -8.92 -14.88
C GLU A 125 -17.37 -8.10 -13.67
N VAL A 126 -16.11 -8.31 -13.30
CA VAL A 126 -15.38 -7.46 -12.35
C VAL A 126 -14.45 -6.58 -13.16
N ILE A 127 -14.81 -5.31 -13.30
CA ILE A 127 -13.98 -4.33 -14.00
C ILE A 127 -13.07 -3.66 -12.97
N ILE A 128 -11.77 -3.79 -13.19
CA ILE A 128 -10.70 -3.20 -12.36
C ILE A 128 -9.76 -2.37 -13.22
N ASN A 129 -9.09 -1.41 -12.60
CA ASN A 129 -7.86 -0.88 -13.16
C ASN A 129 -6.73 -1.91 -12.98
N GLY A 130 -6.10 -2.32 -14.06
CA GLY A 130 -4.98 -3.27 -14.03
C GLY A 130 -3.64 -2.60 -13.73
N ASP A 131 -3.59 -1.28 -13.77
CA ASP A 131 -2.36 -0.50 -13.72
C ASP A 131 -2.16 0.14 -12.35
N GLY A 132 -0.92 0.04 -11.89
CA GLY A 132 -0.43 0.70 -10.69
C GLY A 132 0.77 1.59 -11.02
N ARG A 133 1.20 2.36 -10.02
CA ARG A 133 2.33 3.27 -10.16
C ARG A 133 3.56 2.73 -9.44
N PHE A 134 4.69 2.72 -10.15
CA PHE A 134 6.01 2.50 -9.60
C PHE A 134 6.85 3.76 -9.86
N PHE A 135 6.95 4.63 -8.84
CA PHE A 135 7.53 5.98 -8.99
C PHE A 135 6.86 6.78 -10.11
N TYR A 136 7.59 7.12 -11.17
CA TYR A 136 7.05 7.87 -12.31
C TYR A 136 6.36 6.97 -13.34
N ASN A 137 6.62 5.67 -13.30
CA ASN A 137 6.13 4.70 -14.27
C ASN A 137 4.74 4.19 -13.89
N ILE A 138 3.85 4.14 -14.88
CA ILE A 138 2.53 3.52 -14.77
C ILE A 138 2.59 2.25 -15.62
N SER A 139 2.24 1.12 -15.01
CA SER A 139 2.25 -0.17 -15.69
C SER A 139 1.34 -1.15 -14.96
N ASN A 140 1.10 -2.30 -15.56
CA ASN A 140 0.34 -3.35 -14.90
C ASN A 140 0.92 -3.68 -13.51
N PHE A 141 0.07 -3.89 -12.51
CA PHE A 141 0.52 -4.24 -11.16
C PHE A 141 1.48 -5.44 -11.15
N ASP A 142 1.33 -6.41 -12.05
CA ASP A 142 2.25 -7.57 -12.12
C ASP A 142 3.70 -7.20 -12.41
N ASN A 143 3.92 -6.10 -13.16
CA ASN A 143 5.24 -5.60 -13.51
C ASN A 143 5.92 -4.92 -12.31
N ILE A 144 5.14 -4.42 -11.34
CA ILE A 144 5.70 -3.85 -10.09
C ILE A 144 6.53 -4.91 -9.36
N LEU A 145 6.07 -6.17 -9.37
CA LEU A 145 6.75 -7.29 -8.71
C LEU A 145 8.11 -7.65 -9.33
N ASP A 146 8.40 -7.16 -10.52
CA ASP A 146 9.69 -7.41 -11.18
C ASP A 146 10.79 -6.51 -10.62
N ASN A 147 10.42 -5.44 -9.91
CA ASN A 147 11.33 -4.54 -9.21
C ASN A 147 11.67 -5.00 -7.77
N ILE A 148 11.05 -6.09 -7.30
CA ILE A 148 11.25 -6.62 -5.95
C ILE A 148 12.40 -7.62 -5.97
N LYS A 149 13.45 -7.39 -5.15
CA LYS A 149 14.67 -8.20 -5.15
C LYS A 149 14.44 -9.63 -4.70
N ASP A 150 13.69 -9.80 -3.62
CA ASP A 150 13.41 -11.12 -3.04
C ASP A 150 11.95 -11.23 -2.66
N LEU A 151 11.16 -11.91 -3.51
CA LEU A 151 9.77 -12.21 -3.21
C LEU A 151 9.62 -13.31 -2.14
N LYS A 152 10.64 -14.15 -1.92
CA LYS A 152 10.57 -15.27 -0.94
C LYS A 152 10.65 -14.78 0.50
N LYS A 153 11.06 -13.53 0.74
CA LYS A 153 11.06 -12.92 2.08
C LYS A 153 9.65 -12.77 2.68
N TYR A 154 8.61 -12.76 1.84
CA TYR A 154 7.22 -12.57 2.28
C TYR A 154 6.53 -13.91 2.54
N ASP A 155 6.32 -14.22 3.83
CA ASP A 155 5.53 -15.37 4.25
C ASP A 155 4.03 -15.07 4.12
N LEU A 156 3.46 -15.41 2.96
CA LEU A 156 2.04 -15.18 2.66
C LEU A 156 1.08 -16.14 3.38
N ASN A 157 1.57 -17.16 4.08
CA ASN A 157 0.71 -17.99 4.94
C ASN A 157 0.19 -17.20 6.15
N LYS A 158 0.90 -16.12 6.53
CA LYS A 158 0.40 -15.16 7.53
C LYS A 158 -0.89 -14.49 7.10
N LEU A 159 -1.25 -14.51 5.81
CA LEU A 159 -2.50 -13.95 5.30
C LEU A 159 -3.67 -14.96 5.30
N ASP A 160 -3.48 -16.19 5.76
CA ASP A 160 -4.56 -17.18 5.77
C ASP A 160 -5.74 -16.71 6.65
N GLY A 161 -6.96 -16.79 6.13
CA GLY A 161 -8.16 -16.27 6.82
C GLY A 161 -8.39 -14.76 6.66
N ILE A 162 -7.56 -14.02 5.91
CA ILE A 162 -7.71 -12.56 5.80
C ILE A 162 -8.90 -12.14 4.93
N CYS A 163 -9.29 -12.98 3.97
CA CYS A 163 -10.43 -12.67 3.10
C CYS A 163 -11.75 -12.80 3.86
N GLU A 164 -11.83 -13.77 4.77
CA GLU A 164 -12.94 -13.99 5.69
C GLU A 164 -13.03 -12.85 6.71
N GLU A 165 -11.92 -12.45 7.32
CA GLU A 165 -11.89 -11.28 8.23
C GLU A 165 -12.31 -9.99 7.51
N PHE A 166 -11.91 -9.83 6.24
CA PHE A 166 -12.30 -8.67 5.44
C PHE A 166 -13.77 -8.71 5.03
N ASP A 167 -14.29 -9.88 4.67
CA ASP A 167 -15.71 -10.10 4.38
C ASP A 167 -16.60 -9.76 5.59
N GLU A 168 -16.24 -10.27 6.78
CA GLU A 168 -16.91 -9.95 8.05
C GLU A 168 -16.88 -8.45 8.35
N LEU A 169 -15.74 -7.79 8.11
CA LEU A 169 -15.58 -6.35 8.29
C LEU A 169 -16.51 -5.56 7.37
N LEU A 170 -16.62 -5.94 6.10
CA LEU A 170 -17.51 -5.28 5.14
C LEU A 170 -18.98 -5.47 5.51
N HIS A 171 -19.39 -6.69 5.88
CA HIS A 171 -20.75 -6.98 6.32
C HIS A 171 -21.13 -6.23 7.61
N LYS A 172 -20.19 -6.11 8.56
CA LYS A 172 -20.39 -5.34 9.80
C LYS A 172 -20.87 -3.90 9.53
N TYR A 173 -20.34 -3.26 8.49
CA TYR A 173 -20.66 -1.88 8.14
C TYR A 173 -21.66 -1.73 6.97
N GLN A 174 -22.11 -2.84 6.39
CA GLN A 174 -22.97 -2.88 5.19
C GLN A 174 -24.25 -2.08 5.35
N HIS A 175 -24.87 -2.11 6.54
CA HIS A 175 -26.09 -1.37 6.83
C HIS A 175 -25.92 0.16 6.70
N ILE A 176 -24.68 0.66 6.80
CA ILE A 176 -24.33 2.09 6.64
C ILE A 176 -23.83 2.36 5.22
N THR A 177 -22.87 1.56 4.74
CA THR A 177 -22.23 1.76 3.43
C THR A 177 -23.17 1.45 2.26
N LYS A 178 -24.23 0.66 2.50
CA LYS A 178 -25.18 0.15 1.50
C LYS A 178 -24.50 -0.68 0.40
N MET A 179 -23.31 -1.21 0.66
CA MET A 179 -22.66 -2.14 -0.25
C MET A 179 -23.53 -3.38 -0.42
N THR A 180 -23.74 -3.82 -1.67
CA THR A 180 -24.47 -5.06 -1.94
C THR A 180 -23.60 -6.27 -1.58
N ASP A 181 -24.22 -7.39 -1.22
CA ASP A 181 -23.49 -8.66 -1.02
C ASP A 181 -22.68 -9.04 -2.26
N ARG A 182 -23.24 -8.76 -3.45
CA ARG A 182 -22.54 -8.92 -4.73
C ARG A 182 -21.24 -8.12 -4.78
N ARG A 183 -21.27 -6.82 -4.43
CA ARG A 183 -20.08 -5.98 -4.42
C ARG A 183 -19.05 -6.48 -3.41
N ILE A 184 -19.49 -6.83 -2.20
CA ILE A 184 -18.62 -7.39 -1.15
C ILE A 184 -17.93 -8.67 -1.67
N ASN A 185 -18.70 -9.63 -2.21
CA ASN A 185 -18.19 -10.88 -2.74
C ASN A 185 -17.15 -10.66 -3.86
N LYS A 186 -17.41 -9.73 -4.79
CA LYS A 186 -16.46 -9.38 -5.87
C LYS A 186 -15.14 -8.84 -5.32
N ILE A 187 -15.17 -7.93 -4.36
CA ILE A 187 -13.96 -7.35 -3.76
C ILE A 187 -13.18 -8.40 -2.95
N CYS A 188 -13.87 -9.26 -2.17
CA CYS A 188 -13.24 -10.36 -1.44
C CYS A 188 -12.59 -11.38 -2.40
N THR A 189 -13.29 -11.74 -3.48
CA THR A 189 -12.77 -12.63 -4.53
C THR A 189 -11.55 -12.02 -5.23
N LEU A 190 -11.58 -10.71 -5.49
CA LEU A 190 -10.46 -9.98 -6.06
C LEU A 190 -9.24 -10.06 -5.13
N LEU A 191 -9.39 -9.70 -3.85
CA LEU A 191 -8.32 -9.78 -2.86
C LEU A 191 -7.72 -11.20 -2.78
N PHE A 192 -8.57 -12.22 -2.69
CA PHE A 192 -8.16 -13.62 -2.69
C PHE A 192 -7.35 -13.98 -3.95
N SER A 193 -7.82 -13.56 -5.12
CA SER A 193 -7.12 -13.78 -6.39
C SER A 193 -5.74 -13.11 -6.41
N ARG A 194 -5.62 -11.87 -5.92
CA ARG A 194 -4.34 -11.15 -5.83
C ARG A 194 -3.34 -11.86 -4.92
N ILE A 195 -3.78 -12.29 -3.73
CA ILE A 195 -2.92 -13.03 -2.79
C ILE A 195 -2.45 -14.36 -3.41
N ASN A 196 -3.35 -15.14 -4.01
CA ASN A 196 -2.99 -16.42 -4.62
C ASN A 196 -2.08 -16.27 -5.85
N LYS A 197 -2.27 -15.21 -6.64
CA LYS A 197 -1.39 -14.91 -7.77
C LYS A 197 0.01 -14.59 -7.28
N LEU A 198 0.15 -13.84 -6.18
CA LEU A 198 1.45 -13.58 -5.55
C LEU A 198 2.08 -14.86 -4.98
N LYS A 199 1.30 -15.71 -4.29
CA LYS A 199 1.77 -17.03 -3.79
C LYS A 199 2.37 -17.87 -4.93
N LYS A 200 1.65 -18.00 -6.05
CA LYS A 200 2.15 -18.71 -7.25
C LYS A 200 3.42 -18.08 -7.81
N LYS A 201 3.49 -16.74 -7.90
CA LYS A 201 4.70 -16.05 -8.42
C LYS A 201 5.92 -16.29 -7.52
N ILE A 202 5.74 -16.35 -6.20
CA ILE A 202 6.80 -16.69 -5.23
C ILE A 202 7.28 -18.13 -5.43
N GLU A 203 6.38 -19.09 -5.65
CA GLU A 203 6.73 -20.50 -5.86
C GLU A 203 7.48 -20.74 -7.18
N THR A 204 7.26 -19.89 -8.20
CA THR A 204 7.90 -20.01 -9.52
C THR A 204 9.25 -19.30 -9.68
N LYS A 205 9.61 -18.39 -8.77
CA LYS A 205 10.95 -17.76 -8.72
C LYS A 205 11.87 -18.54 -7.77
#